data_AF-X0VSK2-F1
#
_entry.id   AF-X0VSK2-F1
#
_cell.length_a   1.000
_cell.length_b   1.000
_cell.length_c   1.000
_cell.angle_alpha   90.00
_cell.angle_beta   90.00
_cell.angle_gamma   90.00
#
_symmetry.space_group_name_H-M   'P 1'
#
loop_
_entity.id
_entity.type
_entity.pdbx_description
1 polymer ?
#
loop_
_entity_poly.entity_id
_entity_poly.type
_entity_poly.pdbx_seq_one_letter_code
_entity_poly.pdbx_strand_id
1 'polypeptide(L)'
;SPDNKNRQAARMYATKCKDLITADYDYLNILDVIGEGTQSITGGIKSELVEKSYKYVVETHKRLIIAGDTKLSSRYGNLRSYLESRLHLWNIQPCI
;
A
#
# COMPACT_ATOMS: atom_id res chain seq x y z
N SER A 1 16.01 -20.67 -28.79
CA SER A 1 14.88 -20.03 -29.48
C SER A 1 14.49 -18.75 -28.74
N PRO A 2 14.17 -17.66 -29.46
CA PRO A 2 13.53 -16.45 -28.92
C PRO A 2 12.32 -16.75 -28.00
N ASP A 3 11.57 -17.81 -28.29
CA ASP A 3 10.41 -18.25 -27.49
C ASP A 3 10.77 -18.66 -26.07
N ASN A 4 11.96 -19.24 -25.86
CA ASN A 4 12.40 -19.66 -24.53
C ASN A 4 12.76 -18.46 -23.65
N LYS A 5 13.41 -17.44 -24.25
CA LYS A 5 13.72 -16.17 -23.57
C LYS A 5 12.44 -15.41 -23.20
N ASN A 6 11.47 -15.36 -24.12
CA ASN A 6 10.18 -14.71 -23.87
C ASN A 6 9.38 -15.38 -22.75
N ARG A 7 9.35 -16.73 -22.71
CA ARG A 7 8.71 -17.47 -21.60
C ARG A 7 9.39 -17.23 -20.27
N GLN A 8 10.72 -17.17 -20.24
CA GLN A 8 11.47 -16.88 -19.03
C GLN A 8 11.20 -15.47 -18.51
N ALA A 9 11.21 -14.47 -19.40
CA ALA A 9 10.87 -13.09 -19.05
C ALA A 9 9.43 -12.98 -18.54
N ALA A 10 8.46 -13.61 -19.20
CA ALA A 10 7.06 -13.61 -18.76
C ALA A 10 6.88 -14.22 -17.36
N ARG A 11 7.56 -15.33 -17.05
CA ARG A 11 7.54 -15.94 -15.71
C ARG A 11 8.17 -15.03 -14.65
N MET A 12 9.27 -14.37 -14.98
CA MET A 12 9.92 -13.41 -14.09
C MET A 12 8.99 -12.23 -13.77
N TYR A 13 8.36 -11.62 -14.78
CA TYR A 13 7.42 -10.52 -14.56
C TYR A 13 6.17 -10.96 -13.79
N ALA A 14 5.60 -12.13 -14.12
CA ALA A 14 4.47 -12.68 -13.38
C ALA A 14 4.80 -12.90 -11.89
N THR A 15 6.03 -13.28 -11.57
CA THR A 15 6.49 -13.43 -10.18
C THR A 15 6.54 -12.07 -9.49
N LYS A 16 7.19 -11.08 -10.11
CA LYS A 16 7.24 -9.71 -9.55
C LYS A 16 5.85 -9.08 -9.35
N CYS A 17 4.91 -9.35 -10.25
CA CYS A 17 3.54 -8.86 -10.09
C CYS A 17 2.83 -9.51 -8.89
N LYS A 18 3.14 -10.77 -8.57
CA LYS A 18 2.57 -11.44 -7.39
C LYS A 18 3.08 -10.84 -6.08
N ASP A 19 4.35 -10.41 -6.04
CA ASP A 19 4.93 -9.76 -4.86
C ASP A 19 4.26 -8.42 -4.52
N LEU A 20 3.53 -7.84 -5.49
CA LEU A 20 2.74 -6.62 -5.30
C LEU A 20 1.29 -6.89 -4.91
N ILE A 21 0.86 -8.14 -4.75
CA ILE A 21 -0.52 -8.49 -4.42
C ILE A 21 -0.60 -8.95 -2.97
N THR A 22 -1.48 -8.33 -2.19
CA THR A 22 -1.83 -8.77 -0.82
C THR A 22 -3.34 -8.87 -0.69
N ALA A 23 -3.81 -9.57 0.34
CA ALA A 23 -5.20 -9.47 0.78
C ALA A 23 -5.41 -8.18 1.59
N ASP A 24 -6.55 -7.51 1.39
CA ASP A 24 -7.06 -6.49 2.30
C ASP A 24 -7.84 -7.11 3.48
N TYR A 25 -8.49 -6.27 4.29
CA TYR A 25 -9.30 -6.70 5.44
C TYR A 25 -10.51 -7.56 5.05
N ASP A 26 -10.96 -7.49 3.79
CA ASP A 26 -12.08 -8.28 3.25
C ASP A 26 -11.59 -9.50 2.44
N TYR A 27 -10.30 -9.84 2.55
CA TYR A 27 -9.64 -10.92 1.79
C TYR A 27 -9.62 -10.71 0.27
N LEU A 28 -9.87 -9.49 -0.20
CA LEU A 28 -9.79 -9.16 -1.60
C LEU A 28 -8.34 -8.83 -1.97
N ASN A 29 -7.93 -9.28 -3.16
CA ASN A 29 -6.61 -8.98 -3.68
C ASN A 29 -6.50 -7.49 -4.01
N ILE A 30 -5.59 -6.80 -3.34
CA ILE A 30 -5.22 -5.42 -3.60
C ILE A 30 -3.77 -5.31 -4.07
N LEU A 31 -3.46 -4.20 -4.73
CA LEU A 31 -2.09 -3.82 -5.04
C LEU A 31 -1.43 -3.23 -3.78
N ASP A 32 -0.41 -3.89 -3.23
CA ASP A 32 0.36 -3.42 -2.08
C ASP A 32 1.42 -2.39 -2.51
N VAL A 33 0.96 -1.16 -2.70
CA VAL A 33 1.77 -0.05 -3.21
C VAL A 33 2.79 0.50 -2.21
N ILE A 34 2.73 0.10 -0.93
CA ILE A 34 3.74 0.44 0.07
C ILE A 34 4.22 -0.77 0.87
N GLY A 35 3.96 -1.98 0.38
CA GLY A 35 4.42 -3.23 1.01
C GLY A 35 5.85 -3.61 0.62
N GLU A 36 6.29 -4.76 1.12
CA GLU A 36 7.64 -5.31 0.90
C GLU A 36 7.98 -5.47 -0.60
N GLY A 37 7.02 -5.91 -1.41
CA GLY A 37 7.19 -6.01 -2.86
C GLY A 37 7.49 -4.67 -3.52
N THR A 38 6.82 -3.60 -3.09
CA THR A 38 7.10 -2.26 -3.62
C THR A 38 8.43 -1.72 -3.12
N GLN A 39 8.74 -1.92 -1.84
CA GLN A 39 10.02 -1.51 -1.25
C GLN A 39 11.22 -2.14 -1.99
N SER A 40 11.12 -3.45 -2.28
CA SER A 40 12.17 -4.20 -2.98
C SER A 40 12.33 -3.81 -4.46
N ILE A 41 11.23 -3.49 -5.16
CA ILE A 41 11.26 -3.13 -6.59
C ILE A 41 11.74 -1.69 -6.83
N THR A 42 11.28 -0.74 -6.03
CA THR A 42 11.50 0.69 -6.30
C THR A 42 12.83 1.23 -5.79
N GLY A 43 13.59 0.43 -5.03
CA GLY A 43 14.68 0.95 -4.19
C GLY A 43 14.17 1.87 -3.07
N GLY A 44 12.87 1.77 -2.78
CA GLY A 44 12.11 2.59 -1.85
C GLY A 44 11.36 3.73 -2.54
N ILE A 45 10.03 3.73 -2.41
CA ILE A 45 9.28 5.00 -2.37
C ILE A 45 9.97 5.87 -1.32
N LYS A 46 10.16 7.17 -1.57
CA LYS A 46 10.71 8.06 -0.55
C LYS A 46 9.84 7.95 0.70
N SER A 47 10.41 7.54 1.83
CA SER A 47 9.69 7.41 3.11
C SER A 47 8.87 8.66 3.43
N GLU A 48 9.40 9.83 3.07
CA GLU A 48 8.72 11.13 3.12
C GLU A 48 7.34 11.15 2.41
N LEU A 49 7.20 10.49 1.26
CA LEU A 49 5.93 10.41 0.54
C LEU A 49 4.92 9.52 1.29
N VAL A 50 5.39 8.41 1.86
CA VAL A 50 4.56 7.53 2.70
C VAL A 50 4.10 8.29 3.94
N GLU A 51 4.99 9.02 4.60
CA GLU A 51 4.70 9.82 5.78
C GLU A 51 3.68 10.93 5.48
N LYS A 52 3.87 11.69 4.39
CA LYS A 52 2.92 12.73 3.95
C LYS A 52 1.54 12.15 3.65
N SER A 53 1.51 11.02 2.96
CA SER A 53 0.25 10.32 2.64
C SER A 53 -0.47 9.86 3.90
N TYR A 54 0.26 9.28 4.86
CA TYR A 54 -0.28 8.86 6.15
C TYR A 54 -0.86 10.02 6.95
N LYS A 55 -0.11 11.11 7.11
CA LYS A 55 -0.59 12.32 7.81
C LYS A 55 -1.87 12.86 7.17
N TYR A 56 -1.92 12.95 5.84
CA TYR A 56 -3.12 13.38 5.14
C TYR A 56 -4.32 12.48 5.41
N VAL A 57 -4.14 11.16 5.38
CA VAL A 57 -5.21 10.19 5.64
C VAL A 57 -5.72 10.29 7.06
N VAL A 58 -4.83 10.41 8.06
CA VAL A 58 -5.21 10.58 9.47
C VAL A 58 -6.04 11.84 9.68
N GLU A 59 -5.57 12.99 9.19
CA GLU A 59 -6.27 14.27 9.37
C GLU A 59 -7.59 14.30 8.60
N THR A 60 -7.64 13.71 7.41
CA THR A 60 -8.87 13.61 6.63
C THR A 60 -9.89 12.68 7.30
N HIS A 61 -9.44 11.54 7.85
CA HIS A 61 -10.31 10.62 8.59
C HIS A 61 -10.95 11.33 9.80
N LYS A 62 -10.16 12.04 10.61
CA LYS A 62 -10.66 12.83 11.76
C LYS A 62 -11.70 13.86 11.31
N ARG A 63 -11.40 14.62 10.25
CA ARG A 63 -12.32 15.63 9.71
C ARG A 63 -13.65 15.02 9.25
N LEU A 64 -13.61 13.87 8.57
CA LEU A 64 -14.81 13.18 8.08
C LEU A 64 -15.68 12.61 9.20
N ILE A 65 -15.06 12.12 10.30
CA ILE A 65 -15.78 11.72 11.51
C ILE A 65 -16.54 12.92 12.10
N ILE A 66 -15.85 14.06 12.26
CA ILE A 66 -16.46 15.29 12.82
C ILE A 66 -17.60 15.80 11.93
N ALA A 67 -17.45 15.70 10.60
CA ALA A 67 -18.47 16.10 9.64
C ALA A 67 -19.67 15.13 9.56
N GLY A 68 -19.60 13.96 10.21
CA GLY A 68 -20.65 12.94 10.14
C GLY A 68 -20.74 12.21 8.80
N ASP A 69 -19.72 12.29 7.94
CA ASP A 69 -19.67 11.56 6.67
C ASP A 69 -19.25 10.11 6.93
N THR A 70 -20.22 9.27 7.30
CA THR A 70 -20.01 7.87 7.69
C THR A 70 -19.41 7.02 6.57
N LYS A 71 -19.75 7.32 5.31
CA LYS A 71 -19.28 6.56 4.15
C LYS A 71 -17.80 6.85 3.87
N LEU A 72 -17.42 8.12 3.79
CA LEU A 72 -16.02 8.47 3.51
C LEU A 72 -15.13 8.23 4.72
N SER A 73 -15.61 8.48 5.95
CA SER A 73 -14.84 8.20 7.17
C SER A 73 -14.48 6.70 7.25
N SER A 74 -15.42 5.80 6.98
CA SER A 74 -15.14 4.35 6.94
C SER A 74 -14.04 3.98 5.93
N ARG A 75 -14.09 4.54 4.71
CA ARG A 75 -13.06 4.30 3.68
C ARG A 75 -11.68 4.81 4.09
N TYR A 76 -11.63 6.00 4.68
CA TYR A 76 -10.38 6.57 5.21
C TYR A 76 -9.89 5.81 6.44
N GLY A 77 -10.78 5.21 7.22
CA GLY A 77 -10.45 4.27 8.28
C GLY A 77 -9.74 3.03 7.75
N ASN A 78 -10.30 2.37 6.73
CA ASN A 78 -9.66 1.20 6.09
C ASN A 78 -8.31 1.56 5.47
N LEU A 79 -8.22 2.71 4.79
CA LEU A 79 -6.97 3.20 4.21
C LEU A 79 -5.92 3.53 5.29
N ARG A 80 -6.35 4.12 6.42
CA ARG A 80 -5.49 4.37 7.58
C ARG A 80 -4.91 3.06 8.11
N SER A 81 -5.75 2.06 8.37
CA SER A 81 -5.32 0.76 8.89
C SER A 81 -4.35 0.05 7.94
N TYR A 82 -4.61 0.13 6.62
CA TYR A 82 -3.68 -0.33 5.60
C TYR A 82 -2.32 0.36 5.71
N LEU A 83 -2.27 1.69 5.79
CA LEU A 83 -1.01 2.43 5.94
C LEU A 83 -0.28 2.06 7.24
N GLU A 84 -0.99 2.06 8.37
CA GLU A 84 -0.43 1.78 9.71
C GLU A 84 0.24 0.41 9.78
N SER A 85 -0.38 -0.61 9.18
CA SER A 85 0.20 -1.96 9.13
C SER A 85 1.51 -2.07 8.32
N ARG A 86 1.85 -1.08 7.48
CA ARG A 86 3.09 -1.04 6.69
C ARG A 86 4.10 0.04 7.11
N LEU A 87 3.76 0.96 8.03
CA LEU A 87 4.66 2.08 8.40
C LEU A 87 6.05 1.63 8.87
N HIS A 88 6.12 0.46 9.52
CA HIS A 88 7.37 -0.14 9.99
C HIS A 88 8.37 -0.41 8.86
N LEU A 89 7.91 -0.73 7.64
CA LEU A 89 8.76 -0.92 6.47
C LEU A 89 9.48 0.38 6.06
N TRP A 90 8.93 1.53 6.45
CA TRP A 90 9.39 2.85 6.03
C TRP A 90 10.04 3.66 7.17
N ASN A 91 10.26 3.04 8.34
CA ASN A 91 10.76 3.68 9.56
C ASN A 91 9.89 4.86 10.04
N ILE A 92 8.57 4.78 9.85
CA ILE A 92 7.61 5.80 10.28
C ILE A 92 6.89 5.29 11.53
N GLN A 93 6.70 6.18 12.51
CA GLN A 93 5.88 5.90 13.69
C GLN A 93 4.43 6.33 13.47
N PRO A 94 3.44 5.56 13.95
CA PRO A 94 2.04 5.97 13.90
C PRO A 94 1.80 7.29 14.66
N CYS A 95 0.88 8.11 14.14
CA CYS A 95 0.39 9.27 14.86
C CYS A 95 -0.65 8.80 15.88
N ILE A 96 -0.33 8.95 17.17
CA ILE A 96 -1.25 8.66 18.29
C ILE A 96 -2.38 9.70 18.28
#